data_AF-A0AAW2RKS3-F1
#
_entry.id   AF-A0AAW2RKS3-F1
#
_cell.length_a   1.000
_cell.length_b   1.000
_cell.length_c   1.000
_cell.angle_alpha   90.00
_cell.angle_beta   90.00
_cell.angle_gamma   90.00
#
_symmetry.space_group_name_H-M   'P 1'
#
loop_
_entity.id
_entity.type
_entity.pdbx_description
1 polymer ?
#
loop_
_entity_poly.entity_id
_entity_poly.type
_entity_poly.pdbx_seq_one_letter_code
_entity_poly.pdbx_strand_id
1 'polypeptide(L)'
;MGFRNMLSFCPSPNFRNMFQVLPNGLELECQHTIKSHGGQLARNHKHDWLILLLLVVIEIILNVINPFYRFVGEDMMTDLKYPMKENTVPVWAVPFYAVLLPIAIFLLYYLRRKDVYDLHHSILGLLFAVLITGVLTDAIKDAVGRPRPDFFWRCFPDGRDVYDQWGNVVCHGKASDIKEGHKSFPSGHTSWSFAGLGFLALYLSGKIKCFDRRGHVAKLCIIFLPILAACLVGVSRVDDYWHHWQDVFAGGLLGLVVATFCYLQFFPPPYDTEGWGPYAYFRAVEESRSNSRPVQPWDGNSMQGINREQTAVNNGLMQIYHFTWGQQVRQQKRESTPDNHASARQHVKWLKADVFVGCILQVKCRVSRTPF
;
A
#
# COMPACT_ATOMS: atom_id res chain seq x y z
N MET A 1 50.61 -24.65 18.32
CA MET A 1 49.69 -25.16 17.29
C MET A 1 48.30 -24.59 17.55
N GLY A 2 47.72 -23.96 16.53
CA GLY A 2 46.27 -23.82 16.30
C GLY A 2 45.43 -22.99 17.27
N PHE A 3 45.32 -21.67 17.05
CA PHE A 3 44.08 -20.88 17.30
C PHE A 3 44.15 -19.49 16.64
N ARG A 4 44.59 -19.42 15.37
CA ARG A 4 44.71 -18.14 14.63
C ARG A 4 43.97 -18.04 13.29
N ASN A 5 43.24 -19.08 12.87
CA ASN A 5 42.61 -19.12 11.54
C ASN A 5 41.10 -19.47 11.59
N MET A 6 40.29 -18.74 12.35
CA MET A 6 38.81 -18.85 12.26
C MET A 6 38.08 -17.50 12.25
N LEU A 7 38.76 -16.43 11.85
CA LEU A 7 38.13 -15.14 11.53
C LEU A 7 38.58 -14.69 10.15
N SER A 8 38.26 -15.50 9.14
CA SER A 8 38.19 -15.01 7.76
C SER A 8 36.94 -14.15 7.67
N PHE A 9 37.12 -12.85 7.90
CA PHE A 9 36.16 -11.83 7.51
C PHE A 9 35.78 -12.05 6.05
N CYS A 10 34.57 -12.56 5.79
CA CYS A 10 33.92 -12.26 4.53
C CYS A 10 33.86 -10.73 4.43
N PRO A 11 34.30 -10.13 3.31
CA PRO A 11 34.15 -8.70 3.12
C PRO A 11 32.67 -8.37 3.25
N SER A 12 32.34 -7.41 4.13
CA SER A 12 31.01 -6.81 4.18
C SER A 12 30.57 -6.49 2.75
N PRO A 13 29.38 -6.93 2.29
CA PRO A 13 28.89 -6.54 0.98
C PRO A 13 28.81 -5.03 0.97
N ASN A 14 29.67 -4.43 0.15
CA ASN A 14 29.87 -3.00 -0.01
C ASN A 14 28.47 -2.34 -0.11
N PHE A 15 27.99 -1.68 0.94
CA PHE A 15 26.63 -1.12 1.00
C PHE A 15 26.38 -0.15 -0.17
N ARG A 16 27.46 0.46 -0.69
CA ARG A 16 27.48 1.25 -1.92
C ARG A 16 26.93 0.50 -3.15
N ASN A 17 27.19 -0.80 -3.28
CA ASN A 17 26.80 -1.57 -4.47
C ASN A 17 25.35 -2.09 -4.38
N MET A 18 24.71 -2.02 -3.21
CA MET A 18 23.33 -2.50 -3.01
C MET A 18 22.29 -1.59 -3.69
N PHE A 19 22.60 -0.29 -3.79
CA PHE A 19 21.78 0.72 -4.45
C PHE A 19 22.31 1.13 -5.83
N GLN A 20 23.45 0.58 -6.28
CA GLN A 20 23.99 0.83 -7.61
C GLN A 20 23.33 -0.10 -8.62
N VAL A 21 22.12 0.26 -9.04
CA VAL A 21 21.77 0.08 -10.45
C VAL A 21 22.59 1.13 -11.19
N LEU A 22 23.82 0.78 -11.59
CA LEU A 22 24.63 1.68 -12.40
C LEU A 22 23.86 1.92 -13.70
N PRO A 23 23.43 3.16 -14.00
CA PRO A 23 22.75 3.44 -15.25
C PRO A 23 23.73 3.16 -16.39
N ASN A 24 23.28 2.42 -17.41
CA ASN A 24 24.07 2.29 -18.65
C ASN A 24 24.32 3.69 -19.23
N GLY A 25 25.39 3.90 -19.99
CA GLY A 25 25.77 5.24 -20.50
C GLY A 25 24.66 6.00 -21.25
N LEU A 26 23.67 5.30 -21.82
CA LEU A 26 22.47 5.85 -22.45
C LEU A 26 21.40 6.38 -21.46
N GLU A 27 21.37 5.91 -20.20
CA GLU A 27 20.46 6.41 -19.15
C GLU A 27 20.97 7.74 -18.54
N LEU A 28 22.26 8.06 -18.70
CA LEU A 28 22.86 9.32 -18.24
C LEU A 28 22.48 10.52 -19.11
N GLU A 29 22.04 10.29 -20.35
CA GLU A 29 21.67 11.33 -21.31
C GLU A 29 20.24 11.86 -21.11
N CYS A 30 19.43 11.20 -20.27
CA CYS A 30 18.01 11.52 -20.05
C CYS A 30 17.72 11.86 -18.58
N GLN A 31 18.52 12.76 -17.97
CA GLN A 31 18.26 13.24 -16.61
C GLN A 31 17.11 14.25 -16.58
N HIS A 32 15.89 13.75 -16.38
CA HIS A 32 14.70 14.57 -16.20
C HIS A 32 14.66 15.17 -14.79
N THR A 33 15.21 16.38 -14.66
CA THR A 33 15.22 17.12 -13.39
C THR A 33 13.91 17.89 -13.15
N ILE A 34 13.65 18.28 -11.90
CA ILE A 34 12.51 19.15 -11.53
C ILE A 34 12.47 20.43 -12.39
N LYS A 35 13.62 21.05 -12.66
CA LYS A 35 13.70 22.29 -13.46
C LYS A 35 13.30 22.08 -14.92
N SER A 36 13.56 20.89 -15.46
CA SER A 36 13.26 20.59 -16.86
C SER A 36 11.81 20.14 -17.08
N HIS A 37 11.34 19.16 -16.30
CA HIS A 37 10.07 18.46 -16.58
C HIS A 37 9.06 18.54 -15.42
N GLY A 38 9.44 19.07 -14.25
CA GLY A 38 8.60 19.07 -13.05
C GLY A 38 7.31 19.87 -13.21
N GLY A 39 7.38 21.06 -13.82
CA GLY A 39 6.19 21.89 -14.05
C GLY A 39 5.19 21.26 -15.03
N GLN A 40 5.70 20.65 -16.11
CA GLN A 40 4.85 19.92 -17.06
C GLN A 40 4.22 18.69 -16.42
N LEU A 41 4.99 17.93 -15.64
CA LEU A 41 4.51 16.74 -14.94
C LEU A 41 3.40 17.06 -13.94
N ALA A 42 3.57 18.13 -13.14
CA ALA A 42 2.55 18.61 -12.21
C ALA A 42 1.27 19.06 -12.94
N ARG A 43 1.39 19.74 -14.09
CA ARG A 43 0.25 20.17 -14.90
C ARG A 43 -0.52 18.98 -15.49
N ASN A 44 0.19 17.95 -15.93
CA ASN A 44 -0.42 16.74 -16.49
C ASN A 44 -1.22 15.97 -15.43
N HIS A 45 -0.78 16.00 -14.17
CA HIS A 45 -1.45 15.34 -13.04
C HIS A 45 -2.29 16.30 -12.18
N LYS A 46 -2.75 17.42 -12.76
CA LYS A 46 -3.55 18.43 -12.01
C LYS A 46 -4.81 17.83 -11.38
N HIS A 47 -5.44 16.86 -12.05
CA HIS A 47 -6.66 16.21 -11.56
C HIS A 47 -6.37 15.36 -10.33
N ASP A 48 -5.24 14.66 -10.32
CA ASP A 48 -4.82 13.85 -9.18
C ASP A 48 -4.59 14.71 -7.92
N TRP A 49 -3.94 15.87 -8.09
CA TRP A 49 -3.77 16.83 -6.99
C TRP A 49 -5.11 17.41 -6.49
N LEU A 50 -6.06 17.68 -7.39
CA LEU A 50 -7.41 18.12 -7.00
C LEU A 50 -8.16 17.03 -6.24
N ILE A 51 -8.01 15.76 -6.62
CA ILE A 51 -8.60 14.63 -5.91
C ILE A 51 -7.97 14.48 -4.52
N LEU A 52 -6.65 14.66 -4.38
CA LEU A 52 -6.00 14.67 -3.05
C LEU A 52 -6.58 15.75 -2.14
N LEU A 53 -6.78 16.97 -2.65
CA LEU A 53 -7.42 18.05 -1.89
C LEU A 53 -8.85 17.66 -1.48
N LEU A 54 -9.61 17.06 -2.40
CA LEU A 54 -10.96 16.57 -2.11
C LEU A 54 -10.95 15.49 -1.01
N LEU A 55 -10.01 14.55 -1.05
CA LEU A 55 -9.87 13.52 -0.02
C LEU A 55 -9.55 14.11 1.35
N VAL A 56 -8.71 15.15 1.43
CA VAL A 56 -8.46 15.88 2.68
C VAL A 56 -9.74 16.54 3.21
N VAL A 57 -10.54 17.16 2.33
CA VAL A 57 -11.82 17.77 2.73
C VAL A 57 -12.81 16.71 3.24
N ILE A 58 -12.92 15.58 2.54
CA ILE A 58 -13.76 14.45 2.97
C ILE A 58 -13.32 13.96 4.35
N GLU A 59 -12.02 13.84 4.59
CA GLU A 59 -11.52 13.36 5.88
C GLU A 59 -11.83 14.33 7.04
N ILE A 60 -11.70 15.64 6.81
CA ILE A 60 -12.09 16.64 7.81
C ILE A 60 -13.59 16.51 8.13
N ILE A 61 -14.43 16.30 7.11
CA ILE A 61 -15.87 16.11 7.29
C ILE A 61 -16.17 14.86 8.10
N LEU A 62 -15.56 13.71 7.77
CA LEU A 62 -15.74 12.44 8.49
C LEU A 62 -15.32 12.58 9.97
N ASN A 63 -14.22 13.27 10.26
CA ASN A 63 -13.80 13.50 11.65
C ASN A 63 -14.82 14.31 12.48
N VAL A 64 -15.56 15.22 11.83
CA VAL A 64 -16.60 16.02 12.49
C VAL A 64 -17.90 15.22 12.69
N ILE A 65 -18.23 14.30 11.79
CA ILE A 65 -19.44 13.46 11.88
C ILE A 65 -19.46 12.63 13.17
N ASN A 66 -20.67 12.50 13.74
CA ASN A 66 -20.91 11.63 14.88
C ASN A 66 -21.05 10.18 14.39
N PRO A 67 -20.38 9.22 15.06
CA PRO A 67 -20.50 7.83 14.69
C PRO A 67 -21.91 7.31 15.03
N PHE A 68 -22.27 6.18 14.43
CA PHE A 68 -23.41 5.38 14.86
C PHE A 68 -23.21 4.97 16.32
N TYR A 69 -24.17 5.30 17.19
CA TYR A 69 -24.13 4.87 18.60
C TYR A 69 -24.72 3.47 18.70
N ARG A 70 -23.85 2.47 18.52
CA ARG A 70 -24.21 1.05 18.67
C ARG A 70 -24.67 0.77 20.10
N PHE A 71 -25.73 -0.03 20.25
CA PHE A 71 -26.21 -0.53 21.54
C PHE A 71 -25.09 -1.16 22.36
N VAL A 72 -25.01 -0.78 23.64
CA VAL A 72 -24.09 -1.36 24.62
C VAL A 72 -24.92 -1.77 25.84
N GLY A 73 -24.94 -3.08 26.12
CA GLY A 73 -25.64 -3.65 27.27
C GLY A 73 -24.76 -3.76 28.51
N GLU A 74 -25.39 -3.99 29.66
CA GLU A 74 -24.70 -4.24 30.95
C GLU A 74 -23.79 -5.47 30.89
N ASP A 75 -24.26 -6.55 30.26
CA ASP A 75 -23.51 -7.80 30.08
C ASP A 75 -22.22 -7.60 29.26
N MET A 76 -22.28 -6.71 28.26
CA MET A 76 -21.13 -6.35 27.42
C MET A 76 -20.09 -5.51 28.16
N MET A 77 -20.47 -4.84 29.24
CA MET A 77 -19.63 -3.85 29.91
C MET A 77 -18.39 -4.45 30.57
N THR A 78 -18.46 -5.74 30.92
CA THR A 78 -17.33 -6.50 31.49
C THR A 78 -16.09 -6.47 30.60
N ASP A 79 -16.26 -6.57 29.28
CA ASP A 79 -15.17 -6.52 28.30
C ASP A 79 -14.75 -5.09 27.91
N LEU A 80 -15.49 -4.08 28.37
CA LEU A 80 -15.32 -2.66 28.02
C LEU A 80 -14.83 -1.80 29.21
N LYS A 81 -14.37 -2.45 30.28
CA LYS A 81 -13.98 -1.81 31.55
C LYS A 81 -12.46 -1.72 31.76
N TYR A 82 -11.66 -1.89 30.71
CA TYR A 82 -10.20 -1.72 30.79
C TYR A 82 -9.84 -0.28 31.18
N PRO A 83 -8.72 -0.05 31.89
CA PRO A 83 -8.34 1.28 32.35
C PRO A 83 -8.07 2.22 31.17
N MET A 84 -8.59 3.44 31.25
CA MET A 84 -8.31 4.50 30.27
C MET A 84 -6.85 4.96 30.41
N LYS A 85 -6.01 4.63 29.43
CA LYS A 85 -4.60 5.03 29.38
C LYS A 85 -4.35 6.11 28.34
N GLU A 86 -3.26 6.85 28.50
CA GLU A 86 -2.73 7.71 27.44
C GLU A 86 -2.20 6.89 26.25
N ASN A 87 -2.07 7.53 25.08
CA ASN A 87 -1.57 6.88 23.88
C ASN A 87 -0.03 6.84 23.90
N THR A 88 0.56 5.65 23.82
CA THR A 88 2.02 5.46 23.63
C THR A 88 2.49 6.15 22.35
N VAL A 89 1.79 5.92 21.23
CA VAL A 89 1.98 6.66 19.98
C VAL A 89 0.89 7.73 19.85
N PRO A 90 1.20 9.03 19.94
CA PRO A 90 0.18 10.07 19.79
C PRO A 90 -0.24 10.24 18.32
N VAL A 91 -1.49 10.65 18.09
CA VAL A 91 -2.06 10.81 16.73
C VAL A 91 -1.20 11.72 15.85
N TRP A 92 -0.68 12.81 16.41
CA TRP A 92 0.15 13.77 15.68
C TRP A 92 1.47 13.17 15.18
N ALA A 93 1.95 12.07 15.76
CA ALA A 93 3.19 11.42 15.31
C ALA A 93 2.99 10.66 13.99
N VAL A 94 1.76 10.21 13.69
CA VAL A 94 1.47 9.36 12.52
C VAL A 94 1.89 10.02 11.19
N PRO A 95 1.52 11.29 10.91
CA PRO A 95 1.99 11.97 9.70
C PRO A 95 3.52 12.06 9.58
N PHE A 96 4.26 12.18 10.69
CA PHE A 96 5.72 12.31 10.64
C PHE A 96 6.38 11.03 10.13
N TYR A 97 6.07 9.88 10.72
CA TYR A 97 6.72 8.63 10.31
C TYR A 97 6.05 7.96 9.11
N ALA A 98 4.74 8.12 8.90
CA ALA A 98 4.02 7.46 7.81
C ALA A 98 4.00 8.28 6.51
N VAL A 99 4.26 9.59 6.57
CA VAL A 99 4.27 10.47 5.37
C VAL A 99 5.61 11.18 5.21
N LEU A 100 6.05 11.96 6.20
CA LEU A 100 7.24 12.80 6.04
C LEU A 100 8.53 11.98 5.92
N LEU A 101 8.66 10.88 6.68
CA LEU A 101 9.80 9.98 6.59
C LEU A 101 9.92 9.30 5.21
N PRO A 102 8.86 8.69 4.63
CA PRO A 102 8.90 8.21 3.25
C PRO A 102 9.25 9.30 2.24
N ILE A 103 8.67 10.51 2.35
CA ILE A 103 9.00 11.64 1.46
C ILE A 103 10.49 12.01 1.57
N ALA A 104 11.06 12.03 2.78
CA ALA A 104 12.48 12.28 2.97
C ALA A 104 13.36 11.22 2.27
N ILE A 105 12.94 9.95 2.30
CA ILE A 105 13.63 8.85 1.59
C ILE A 105 13.53 9.04 0.07
N PHE A 106 12.36 9.41 -0.45
CA PHE A 106 12.17 9.68 -1.89
C PHE A 106 13.02 10.87 -2.35
N LEU A 107 13.09 11.93 -1.55
CA LEU A 107 13.96 13.08 -1.80
C LEU A 107 15.43 12.68 -1.80
N LEU A 108 15.88 11.86 -0.86
CA LEU A 108 17.25 11.35 -0.83
C LEU A 108 17.58 10.53 -2.09
N TYR A 109 16.65 9.68 -2.55
CA TYR A 109 16.79 8.93 -3.79
C TYR A 109 16.85 9.87 -5.01
N TYR A 110 15.98 10.88 -5.07
CA TYR A 110 16.00 11.92 -6.10
C TYR A 110 17.32 12.69 -6.13
N LEU A 111 17.90 13.04 -4.97
CA LEU A 111 19.19 13.73 -4.92
C LEU A 111 20.32 12.92 -5.57
N ARG A 112 20.21 11.58 -5.58
CA ARG A 112 21.18 10.66 -6.18
C ARG A 112 20.91 10.34 -7.65
N ARG A 113 19.66 10.12 -8.05
CA ARG A 113 19.30 9.71 -9.42
C ARG A 113 18.81 10.84 -10.32
N LYS A 114 18.40 11.98 -9.74
CA LYS A 114 17.83 13.14 -10.43
C LYS A 114 16.64 12.81 -11.34
N ASP A 115 15.83 11.84 -10.91
CA ASP A 115 14.63 11.39 -11.62
C ASP A 115 13.37 12.02 -11.03
N VAL A 116 12.84 13.04 -11.70
CA VAL A 116 11.61 13.73 -11.27
C VAL A 116 10.36 12.86 -11.37
N TYR A 117 10.33 11.92 -12.32
CA TYR A 117 9.18 11.04 -12.48
C TYR A 117 9.06 10.11 -11.28
N ASP A 118 10.18 9.56 -10.81
CA ASP A 118 10.19 8.77 -9.59
C ASP A 118 9.72 9.55 -8.37
N LEU A 119 10.27 10.75 -8.16
CA LEU A 119 9.91 11.59 -7.02
C LEU A 119 8.44 11.99 -7.03
N HIS A 120 7.93 12.44 -8.17
CA HIS A 120 6.54 12.89 -8.28
C HIS A 120 5.55 11.74 -8.07
N HIS A 121 5.74 10.60 -8.73
CA HIS A 121 4.81 9.48 -8.61
C HIS A 121 4.92 8.75 -7.26
N SER A 122 6.10 8.72 -6.63
CA SER A 122 6.24 8.18 -5.27
C SER A 122 5.54 9.04 -4.23
N ILE A 123 5.65 10.38 -4.32
CA ILE A 123 4.90 11.30 -3.44
C ILE A 123 3.39 11.17 -3.70
N LEU A 124 2.97 11.21 -4.97
CA LEU A 124 1.56 11.13 -5.34
C LEU A 124 0.94 9.82 -4.85
N GLY A 125 1.60 8.68 -5.13
CA GLY A 125 1.16 7.36 -4.69
C GLY A 125 1.08 7.20 -3.17
N LEU A 126 2.06 7.74 -2.43
CA LEU A 126 2.05 7.75 -0.97
C LEU A 126 0.87 8.55 -0.41
N LEU A 127 0.64 9.76 -0.93
CA LEU A 127 -0.46 10.62 -0.48
C LEU A 127 -1.82 9.99 -0.75
N PHE A 128 -2.02 9.38 -1.92
CA PHE A 128 -3.23 8.61 -2.21
C PHE A 128 -3.38 7.42 -1.27
N ALA A 129 -2.31 6.64 -1.04
CA ALA A 129 -2.36 5.48 -0.17
C ALA A 129 -2.85 5.87 1.24
N VAL A 130 -2.29 6.94 1.82
CA VAL A 130 -2.65 7.39 3.17
C VAL A 130 -4.04 8.02 3.20
N LEU A 131 -4.38 8.92 2.27
CA LEU A 131 -5.67 9.62 2.30
C LEU A 131 -6.86 8.73 1.94
N ILE A 132 -6.73 7.84 0.96
CA ILE A 132 -7.78 6.84 0.68
C ILE A 132 -7.97 5.94 1.89
N THR A 133 -6.87 5.49 2.53
CA THR A 133 -6.95 4.69 3.75
C THR A 133 -7.64 5.45 4.88
N GLY A 134 -7.36 6.75 5.06
CA GLY A 134 -8.00 7.59 6.06
C GLY A 134 -9.51 7.69 5.86
N VAL A 135 -9.93 8.11 4.66
CA VAL A 135 -11.36 8.18 4.28
C VAL A 135 -12.07 6.85 4.53
N LEU A 136 -11.49 5.73 4.11
CA LEU A 136 -12.09 4.41 4.35
C LEU A 136 -12.14 4.05 5.84
N THR A 137 -11.08 4.34 6.59
CA THR A 137 -11.02 4.04 8.04
C THR A 137 -12.09 4.82 8.79
N ASP A 138 -12.17 6.13 8.57
CA ASP A 138 -13.08 7.00 9.32
C ASP A 138 -14.53 6.80 8.91
N ALA A 139 -14.81 6.56 7.62
CA ALA A 139 -16.13 6.16 7.17
C ALA A 139 -16.60 4.84 7.83
N ILE A 140 -15.72 3.83 7.94
CA ILE A 140 -16.06 2.56 8.59
C ILE A 140 -16.24 2.75 10.10
N LYS A 141 -15.39 3.55 10.76
CA LYS A 141 -15.53 3.90 12.19
C LYS A 141 -16.90 4.49 12.47
N ASP A 142 -17.30 5.47 11.67
CA ASP A 142 -18.56 6.16 11.82
C ASP A 142 -19.76 5.26 11.53
N ALA A 143 -19.64 4.36 10.55
CA ALA A 143 -20.70 3.41 10.23
C ALA A 143 -20.87 2.29 11.28
N VAL A 144 -19.76 1.77 11.83
CA VAL A 144 -19.79 0.59 12.72
C VAL A 144 -20.09 0.97 14.16
N GLY A 145 -19.54 2.10 14.66
CA GLY A 145 -19.87 2.57 16.01
C GLY A 145 -19.39 1.67 17.15
N ARG A 146 -18.36 0.85 16.91
CA ARG A 146 -17.90 -0.17 17.87
C ARG A 146 -17.30 0.52 19.12
N PRO A 147 -17.77 0.19 20.34
CA PRO A 147 -17.17 0.68 21.57
C PRO A 147 -15.73 0.18 21.75
N ARG A 148 -14.86 1.01 22.30
CA ARG A 148 -13.47 0.68 22.64
C ARG A 148 -13.37 -0.15 23.93
N PRO A 149 -12.27 -0.87 24.17
CA PRO A 149 -12.07 -1.63 25.41
C PRO A 149 -12.11 -0.78 26.69
N ASP A 150 -11.86 0.52 26.59
CA ASP A 150 -11.89 1.50 27.69
C ASP A 150 -13.21 2.30 27.77
N PHE A 151 -14.24 1.87 27.04
CA PHE A 151 -15.50 2.62 26.88
C PHE A 151 -16.21 2.93 28.20
N PHE A 152 -16.18 2.03 29.19
CA PHE A 152 -16.80 2.24 30.50
C PHE A 152 -16.37 3.57 31.13
N TRP A 153 -15.06 3.84 31.17
CA TRP A 153 -14.52 5.03 31.83
C TRP A 153 -14.78 6.32 31.05
N ARG A 154 -15.00 6.21 29.73
CA ARG A 154 -15.43 7.34 28.88
C ARG A 154 -16.89 7.69 29.12
N CYS A 155 -17.73 6.67 29.33
CA CYS A 155 -19.18 6.80 29.54
C CYS A 155 -19.53 7.20 30.98
N PHE A 156 -18.85 6.60 31.97
CA PHE A 156 -19.12 6.71 33.41
C PHE A 156 -17.84 7.10 34.19
N PRO A 157 -17.41 8.38 34.14
CA PRO A 157 -16.18 8.81 34.79
C PRO A 157 -16.21 8.71 36.32
N ASP A 158 -17.40 8.62 36.93
CA ASP A 158 -17.61 8.38 38.37
C ASP A 158 -17.71 6.90 38.74
N GLY A 159 -17.61 6.00 37.75
CA GLY A 159 -17.66 4.55 37.93
C GLY A 159 -19.05 3.99 38.21
N ARG A 160 -20.12 4.78 38.03
CA ARG A 160 -21.51 4.34 38.23
C ARG A 160 -22.19 4.16 36.89
N ASP A 161 -22.46 2.92 36.52
CA ASP A 161 -23.18 2.63 35.29
C ASP A 161 -24.69 2.84 35.43
N VAL A 162 -25.26 3.39 34.37
CA VAL A 162 -26.69 3.70 34.25
C VAL A 162 -27.17 3.16 32.92
N TYR A 163 -28.29 2.45 32.95
CA TYR A 163 -28.92 1.87 31.77
C TYR A 163 -30.37 2.33 31.66
N ASP A 164 -30.86 2.46 30.44
CA ASP A 164 -32.26 2.77 30.17
C ASP A 164 -33.16 1.53 30.34
N GLN A 165 -34.46 1.72 30.14
CA GLN A 165 -35.46 0.65 30.25
C GLN A 165 -35.26 -0.51 29.24
N TRP A 166 -34.47 -0.30 28.18
CA TRP A 166 -34.13 -1.31 27.18
C TRP A 166 -32.74 -1.92 27.42
N GLY A 167 -32.06 -1.54 28.50
CA GLY A 167 -30.75 -2.03 28.88
C GLY A 167 -29.59 -1.36 28.15
N ASN A 168 -29.82 -0.27 27.41
CA ASN A 168 -28.76 0.47 26.74
C ASN A 168 -28.09 1.47 27.69
N VAL A 169 -26.79 1.69 27.54
CA VAL A 169 -26.03 2.67 28.34
C VAL A 169 -26.59 4.09 28.22
N VAL A 170 -26.63 4.79 29.35
CA VAL A 170 -26.94 6.23 29.43
C VAL A 170 -25.70 6.96 29.94
N CYS A 171 -24.81 7.34 29.02
CA CYS A 171 -23.55 7.98 29.37
C CYS A 171 -23.73 9.40 29.91
N HIS A 172 -22.95 9.76 30.93
CA HIS A 172 -22.86 11.12 31.49
C HIS A 172 -21.43 11.68 31.52
N GLY A 173 -20.50 11.00 30.85
CA GLY A 173 -19.15 11.49 30.61
C GLY A 173 -19.06 12.63 29.59
N LYS A 174 -17.83 13.02 29.26
CA LYS A 174 -17.57 14.09 28.31
C LYS A 174 -17.96 13.65 26.89
N ALA A 175 -18.75 14.46 26.20
CA ALA A 175 -19.28 14.12 24.86
C ALA A 175 -18.20 13.75 23.83
N SER A 176 -17.03 14.40 23.86
CA SER A 176 -15.91 14.06 22.96
C SER A 176 -15.29 12.71 23.28
N ASP A 177 -15.17 12.35 24.56
CA ASP A 177 -14.61 11.07 24.97
C ASP A 177 -15.58 9.92 24.66
N ILE A 178 -16.89 10.15 24.83
CA ILE A 178 -17.94 9.20 24.44
C ILE A 178 -17.94 9.00 22.92
N LYS A 179 -17.90 10.10 22.14
CA LYS A 179 -17.81 10.05 20.67
C LYS A 179 -16.61 9.20 20.24
N GLU A 180 -15.44 9.47 20.81
CA GLU A 180 -14.21 8.72 20.51
C GLU A 180 -14.27 7.27 20.97
N GLY A 181 -15.00 7.01 22.07
CA GLY A 181 -15.27 5.69 22.61
C GLY A 181 -16.02 4.79 21.62
N HIS A 182 -16.85 5.33 20.73
CA HIS A 182 -17.56 4.57 19.69
C HIS A 182 -16.79 4.41 18.37
N LYS A 183 -15.55 4.90 18.27
CA LYS A 183 -14.74 4.83 17.04
C LYS A 183 -13.64 3.77 17.12
N SER A 184 -13.94 2.55 17.61
CA SER A 184 -12.92 1.50 17.78
C SER A 184 -12.52 0.81 16.48
N PHE A 185 -13.45 0.45 15.60
CA PHE A 185 -13.15 -0.39 14.42
C PHE A 185 -13.21 0.39 13.10
N PRO A 186 -12.21 0.27 12.21
CA PRO A 186 -10.88 -0.31 12.42
C PRO A 186 -9.93 0.69 13.13
N SER A 187 -8.70 0.26 13.44
CA SER A 187 -7.71 1.14 14.06
C SER A 187 -7.09 2.12 13.07
N GLY A 188 -7.35 3.43 13.24
CA GLY A 188 -6.82 4.50 12.38
C GLY A 188 -5.30 4.66 12.44
N HIS A 189 -4.71 4.60 13.65
CA HIS A 189 -3.25 4.61 13.79
C HIS A 189 -2.61 3.46 13.01
N THR A 190 -3.20 2.27 13.10
CA THR A 190 -2.67 1.08 12.43
C THR A 190 -2.84 1.20 10.93
N SER A 191 -4.03 1.56 10.44
CA SER A 191 -4.29 1.64 8.99
C SER A 191 -3.43 2.68 8.29
N TRP A 192 -3.29 3.89 8.86
CA TRP A 192 -2.41 4.93 8.31
C TRP A 192 -0.94 4.52 8.33
N SER A 193 -0.49 3.85 9.41
CA SER A 193 0.89 3.36 9.51
C SER A 193 1.19 2.30 8.45
N PHE A 194 0.30 1.33 8.26
CA PHE A 194 0.45 0.30 7.23
C PHE A 194 0.30 0.88 5.82
N ALA A 195 -0.52 1.92 5.60
CA ALA A 195 -0.61 2.59 4.32
C ALA A 195 0.71 3.28 3.93
N GLY A 196 1.23 4.13 4.83
CA GLY A 196 2.45 4.90 4.56
C GLY A 196 3.73 4.04 4.56
N LEU A 197 3.95 3.26 5.62
CA LEU A 197 5.13 2.41 5.76
C LEU A 197 5.07 1.17 4.86
N GLY A 198 3.87 0.66 4.56
CA GLY A 198 3.68 -0.40 3.57
C GLY A 198 4.00 0.08 2.16
N PHE A 199 3.57 1.28 1.78
CA PHE A 199 3.97 1.89 0.51
C PHE A 199 5.50 2.08 0.44
N LEU A 200 6.11 2.55 1.54
CA LEU A 200 7.57 2.67 1.63
C LEU A 200 8.28 1.31 1.48
N ALA A 201 7.76 0.25 2.10
CA ALA A 201 8.33 -1.09 1.97
C ALA A 201 8.29 -1.59 0.52
N LEU A 202 7.16 -1.38 -0.18
CA LEU A 202 7.02 -1.71 -1.61
C LEU A 202 7.98 -0.90 -2.48
N TYR A 203 8.07 0.41 -2.25
CA TYR A 203 9.01 1.30 -2.94
C TYR A 203 10.46 0.85 -2.77
N LEU A 204 10.90 0.60 -1.53
CA LEU A 204 12.25 0.13 -1.24
C LEU A 204 12.52 -1.23 -1.90
N SER A 205 11.53 -2.13 -1.89
CA SER A 205 11.64 -3.44 -2.54
C SER A 205 11.97 -3.33 -4.02
N GLY A 206 11.32 -2.41 -4.74
CA GLY A 206 11.62 -2.11 -6.14
C GLY A 206 13.02 -1.52 -6.31
N LYS A 207 13.40 -0.54 -5.49
CA LYS A 207 14.71 0.16 -5.61
C LYS A 207 15.92 -0.74 -5.37
N ILE A 208 15.85 -1.63 -4.39
CA ILE A 208 16.95 -2.55 -4.09
C ILE A 208 16.88 -3.86 -4.90
N LYS A 209 15.90 -3.97 -5.80
CA LYS A 209 15.59 -5.17 -6.58
C LYS A 209 15.56 -6.40 -5.67
N CYS A 210 14.68 -6.37 -4.68
CA CYS A 210 14.66 -7.37 -3.61
C CYS A 210 14.49 -8.80 -4.15
N PHE A 211 13.66 -8.94 -5.20
CA PHE A 211 13.34 -10.21 -5.84
C PHE A 211 14.08 -10.42 -7.17
N ASP A 212 15.37 -10.04 -7.24
CA ASP A 212 16.23 -10.20 -8.43
C ASP A 212 16.67 -11.64 -8.74
N ARG A 213 16.11 -12.63 -8.05
CA ARG A 213 16.44 -14.06 -8.13
C ARG A 213 17.88 -14.42 -7.74
N ARG A 214 18.67 -13.51 -7.16
CA ARG A 214 20.04 -13.78 -6.68
C ARG A 214 20.10 -14.35 -5.27
N GLY A 215 19.00 -14.31 -4.52
CA GLY A 215 18.90 -14.93 -3.19
C GLY A 215 19.56 -14.15 -2.05
N HIS A 216 19.77 -12.84 -2.19
CA HIS A 216 20.35 -12.00 -1.14
C HIS A 216 19.33 -11.63 -0.05
N VAL A 217 19.14 -12.53 0.92
CA VAL A 217 18.14 -12.42 2.01
C VAL A 217 18.28 -11.15 2.85
N ALA A 218 19.48 -10.57 2.99
CA ALA A 218 19.67 -9.33 3.75
C ALA A 218 18.81 -8.15 3.24
N LYS A 219 18.43 -8.15 1.96
CA LYS A 219 17.49 -7.16 1.39
C LYS A 219 16.11 -7.24 2.05
N LEU A 220 15.70 -8.42 2.54
CA LEU A 220 14.43 -8.60 3.23
C LEU A 220 14.39 -7.86 4.56
N CYS A 221 15.52 -7.78 5.29
CA CYS A 221 15.59 -7.03 6.55
C CYS A 221 15.27 -5.54 6.34
N ILE A 222 15.68 -4.97 5.20
CA ILE A 222 15.43 -3.57 4.87
C ILE A 222 13.94 -3.34 4.56
N ILE A 223 13.31 -4.22 3.79
CA ILE A 223 11.88 -4.04 3.41
C ILE A 223 10.93 -4.37 4.57
N PHE A 224 11.32 -5.27 5.49
CA PHE A 224 10.49 -5.62 6.64
C PHE A 224 10.57 -4.59 7.77
N LEU A 225 11.60 -3.74 7.83
CA LEU A 225 11.74 -2.75 8.89
C LEU A 225 10.56 -1.75 8.94
N PRO A 226 10.11 -1.14 7.82
CA PRO A 226 8.92 -0.29 7.82
C PRO A 226 7.65 -1.04 8.26
N ILE A 227 7.47 -2.30 7.84
CA ILE A 227 6.32 -3.12 8.23
C ILE A 227 6.36 -3.44 9.72
N LEU A 228 7.54 -3.80 10.25
CA LEU A 228 7.73 -4.05 11.68
C LEU A 228 7.40 -2.79 12.50
N ALA A 229 7.83 -1.62 12.06
CA ALA A 229 7.48 -0.36 12.72
C ALA A 229 5.95 -0.13 12.73
N ALA A 230 5.26 -0.39 11.61
CA ALA A 230 3.79 -0.32 11.56
C ALA A 230 3.11 -1.35 12.50
N CYS A 231 3.65 -2.58 12.59
CA CYS A 231 3.19 -3.60 13.53
C CYS A 231 3.33 -3.12 14.98
N LEU A 232 4.47 -2.53 15.35
CA LEU A 232 4.71 -2.04 16.72
C LEU A 232 3.75 -0.89 17.09
N VAL A 233 3.42 -0.01 16.13
CA VAL A 233 2.35 0.98 16.34
C VAL A 233 1.02 0.28 16.59
N GLY A 234 0.67 -0.74 15.80
CA GLY A 234 -0.54 -1.53 16.01
C GLY A 234 -0.60 -2.22 17.39
N VAL A 235 0.52 -2.83 17.82
CA VAL A 235 0.63 -3.49 19.13
C VAL A 235 0.39 -2.48 20.26
N SER A 236 0.97 -1.27 20.16
CA SER A 236 0.73 -0.22 21.17
C SER A 236 -0.75 0.12 21.35
N ARG A 237 -1.58 -0.04 20.32
CA ARG A 237 -3.04 0.21 20.41
C ARG A 237 -3.77 -0.81 21.25
N VAL A 238 -3.26 -2.04 21.31
CA VAL A 238 -3.79 -3.10 22.15
C VAL A 238 -3.28 -2.92 23.58
N ASP A 239 -1.98 -2.63 23.75
CA ASP A 239 -1.34 -2.44 25.06
C ASP A 239 -1.92 -1.24 25.84
N ASP A 240 -2.29 -0.19 25.10
CA ASP A 240 -2.93 1.01 25.65
C ASP A 240 -4.45 0.83 25.87
N TYR A 241 -5.04 -0.31 25.48
CA TYR A 241 -6.50 -0.59 25.51
C TYR A 241 -7.35 0.35 24.65
N TRP A 242 -6.75 1.01 23.66
CA TRP A 242 -7.48 1.85 22.72
C TRP A 242 -8.25 1.02 21.68
N HIS A 243 -7.74 -0.16 21.34
CA HIS A 243 -8.31 -0.99 20.29
C HIS A 243 -8.29 -2.47 20.66
N HIS A 244 -9.28 -3.20 20.15
CA HIS A 244 -9.22 -4.65 20.17
C HIS A 244 -8.24 -5.14 19.11
N TRP A 245 -7.67 -6.33 19.28
CA TRP A 245 -6.74 -6.90 18.31
C TRP A 245 -7.36 -7.05 16.90
N GLN A 246 -8.68 -7.27 16.79
CA GLN A 246 -9.36 -7.32 15.48
C GLN A 246 -9.35 -5.96 14.77
N ASP A 247 -9.47 -4.87 15.53
CA ASP A 247 -9.44 -3.51 14.98
C ASP A 247 -8.06 -3.21 14.39
N VAL A 248 -7.01 -3.67 15.07
CA VAL A 248 -5.60 -3.56 14.64
C VAL A 248 -5.34 -4.43 13.41
N PHE A 249 -5.76 -5.70 13.43
CA PHE A 249 -5.59 -6.59 12.28
C PHE A 249 -6.31 -6.08 11.03
N ALA A 250 -7.58 -5.67 11.16
CA ALA A 250 -8.35 -5.10 10.06
C ALA A 250 -7.76 -3.79 9.56
N GLY A 251 -7.29 -2.92 10.47
CA GLY A 251 -6.61 -1.68 10.10
C GLY A 251 -5.34 -1.93 9.30
N GLY A 252 -4.49 -2.85 9.76
CA GLY A 252 -3.26 -3.22 9.05
C GLY A 252 -3.53 -3.83 7.68
N LEU A 253 -4.53 -4.72 7.58
CA LEU A 253 -4.99 -5.30 6.32
C LEU A 253 -5.46 -4.22 5.35
N LEU A 254 -6.34 -3.32 5.80
CA LEU A 254 -6.87 -2.22 5.00
C LEU A 254 -5.74 -1.34 4.45
N GLY A 255 -4.84 -0.88 5.32
CA GLY A 255 -3.73 -0.02 4.94
C GLY A 255 -2.78 -0.68 3.93
N LEU A 256 -2.41 -1.95 4.16
CA LEU A 256 -1.51 -2.66 3.26
C LEU A 256 -2.14 -2.91 1.88
N VAL A 257 -3.43 -3.25 1.84
CA VAL A 257 -4.17 -3.46 0.59
C VAL A 257 -4.22 -2.17 -0.22
N VAL A 258 -4.64 -1.05 0.39
CA VAL A 258 -4.72 0.25 -0.28
C VAL A 258 -3.34 0.70 -0.76
N ALA A 259 -2.30 0.58 0.08
CA ALA A 259 -0.92 0.88 -0.31
C ALA A 259 -0.45 0.09 -1.53
N THR A 260 -0.80 -1.21 -1.58
CA THR A 260 -0.45 -2.07 -2.71
C THR A 260 -1.13 -1.61 -3.99
N PHE A 261 -2.43 -1.31 -3.96
CA PHE A 261 -3.14 -0.79 -5.13
C PHE A 261 -2.58 0.56 -5.61
N CYS A 262 -2.36 1.50 -4.69
CA CYS A 262 -1.79 2.80 -5.03
C CYS A 262 -0.36 2.69 -5.57
N TYR A 263 0.46 1.78 -5.03
CA TYR A 263 1.80 1.52 -5.54
C TYR A 263 1.75 0.98 -6.99
N LEU A 264 0.93 -0.05 -7.23
CA LEU A 264 0.82 -0.70 -8.53
C LEU A 264 0.25 0.20 -9.64
N GLN A 265 -0.43 1.29 -9.27
CA GLN A 265 -0.89 2.29 -10.23
C GLN A 265 0.28 3.06 -10.88
N PHE A 266 1.40 3.19 -10.18
CA PHE A 266 2.54 4.01 -10.62
C PHE A 266 3.80 3.21 -10.92
N PHE A 267 3.96 2.06 -10.27
CA PHE A 267 5.14 1.22 -10.34
C PHE A 267 4.80 -0.21 -10.76
N PRO A 268 5.70 -0.90 -11.49
CA PRO A 268 5.60 -2.34 -11.69
C PRO A 268 5.69 -3.10 -10.36
N PRO A 269 5.14 -4.34 -10.31
CA PRO A 269 5.33 -5.21 -9.16
C PRO A 269 6.82 -5.35 -8.79
N PRO A 270 7.20 -5.43 -7.49
CA PRO A 270 8.61 -5.42 -7.10
C PRO A 270 9.46 -6.60 -7.58
N TYR A 271 8.85 -7.65 -8.12
CA TYR A 271 9.52 -8.79 -8.74
C TYR A 271 9.73 -8.64 -10.25
N ASP A 272 9.21 -7.57 -10.85
CA ASP A 272 9.43 -7.24 -12.24
C ASP A 272 10.86 -6.75 -12.48
N THR A 273 11.41 -7.03 -13.66
CA THR A 273 12.73 -6.56 -14.09
C THR A 273 12.83 -5.03 -14.13
N GLU A 274 11.71 -4.36 -14.39
CA GLU A 274 11.58 -2.90 -14.46
C GLU A 274 11.01 -2.28 -13.17
N GLY A 275 10.82 -3.07 -12.10
CA GLY A 275 10.29 -2.60 -10.81
C GLY A 275 11.14 -1.54 -10.08
N TRP A 276 12.27 -1.14 -10.64
CA TRP A 276 13.15 -0.11 -10.09
C TRP A 276 12.71 1.33 -10.45
N GLY A 277 11.83 1.52 -11.44
CA GLY A 277 11.35 2.82 -11.91
C GLY A 277 9.83 2.87 -12.10
N PRO A 278 9.22 4.06 -12.16
CA PRO A 278 7.79 4.20 -12.45
C PRO A 278 7.50 4.00 -13.94
N TYR A 279 6.26 3.63 -14.30
CA TYR A 279 5.86 3.47 -15.71
C TYR A 279 6.10 4.73 -16.56
N ALA A 280 5.89 5.91 -15.96
CA ALA A 280 6.08 7.19 -16.63
C ALA A 280 7.55 7.45 -17.03
N TYR A 281 8.51 6.95 -16.24
CA TYR A 281 9.93 7.07 -16.57
C TYR A 281 10.25 6.27 -17.84
N PHE A 282 9.82 5.01 -17.91
CA PHE A 282 10.08 4.16 -19.08
C PHE A 282 9.44 4.71 -20.35
N ARG A 283 8.21 5.24 -20.26
CA ARG A 283 7.54 5.91 -21.38
C ARG A 283 8.32 7.13 -21.87
N ALA A 284 8.79 7.98 -20.97
CA ALA A 284 9.57 9.17 -21.33
C ALA A 284 10.92 8.81 -22.00
N VAL A 285 11.56 7.73 -21.56
CA VAL A 285 12.78 7.20 -22.19
C VAL A 285 12.49 6.65 -23.58
N GLU A 286 11.35 6.01 -23.80
CA GLU A 286 10.97 5.50 -25.12
C GLU A 286 10.61 6.62 -26.10
N GLU A 287 9.87 7.64 -25.66
CA GLU A 287 9.52 8.82 -26.47
C GLU A 287 10.76 9.65 -26.88
N SER A 288 11.72 9.81 -25.96
CA SER A 288 12.99 10.48 -26.29
C SER A 288 13.79 9.69 -27.32
N ARG A 289 13.87 8.36 -27.18
CA ARG A 289 14.51 7.48 -28.17
C ARG A 289 13.84 7.53 -29.55
N SER A 290 12.51 7.62 -29.61
CA SER A 290 11.81 7.75 -30.90
C SER A 290 12.09 9.09 -31.57
N ASN A 291 12.20 10.18 -30.80
CA ASN A 291 12.47 11.52 -31.32
C ASN A 291 13.93 11.71 -31.79
N SER A 292 14.88 10.93 -31.26
CA SER A 292 16.29 10.99 -31.64
C SER A 292 16.65 10.20 -32.91
N ARG A 293 15.73 9.40 -33.48
CA ARG A 293 15.99 8.69 -34.74
C ARG A 293 15.81 9.67 -35.92
N PRO A 294 16.84 9.91 -36.76
CA PRO A 294 16.67 10.75 -37.93
C PRO A 294 15.67 10.09 -38.91
N VAL A 295 14.70 10.88 -39.37
CA VAL A 295 13.87 10.52 -40.53
C VAL A 295 14.81 10.43 -41.73
N GLN A 296 15.12 9.22 -42.19
CA GLN A 296 15.80 9.01 -43.47
C GLN A 296 14.93 9.61 -44.59
N PRO A 297 15.50 10.32 -45.58
CA PRO A 297 14.74 10.81 -46.72
C PRO A 297 13.98 9.66 -47.38
N TRP A 298 12.69 9.90 -47.60
CA TRP A 298 11.75 8.91 -48.11
C TRP A 298 12.01 8.71 -49.62
N ASP A 299 12.69 7.62 -50.00
CA ASP A 299 12.68 7.18 -51.40
C ASP A 299 11.28 6.65 -51.74
N GLY A 300 10.66 7.25 -52.74
CA GLY A 300 9.23 7.17 -53.08
C GLY A 300 8.70 5.82 -53.60
N ASN A 301 9.17 4.68 -53.09
CA ASN A 301 8.70 3.35 -53.48
C ASN A 301 8.09 2.49 -52.35
N SER A 302 7.94 3.01 -51.12
CA SER A 302 7.44 2.22 -49.98
C SER A 302 6.02 2.57 -49.52
N MET A 303 5.18 3.12 -50.40
CA MET A 303 3.81 3.55 -50.05
C MET A 303 2.73 2.43 -50.13
N GLN A 304 3.11 1.17 -49.87
CA GLN A 304 2.16 0.05 -49.71
C GLN A 304 2.35 -0.79 -48.44
N GLY A 305 3.45 -0.62 -47.69
CA GLY A 305 3.73 -1.39 -46.46
C GLY A 305 3.29 -0.72 -45.15
N ILE A 306 3.37 0.61 -45.08
CA ILE A 306 3.27 1.36 -43.80
C ILE A 306 1.83 1.42 -43.27
N ASN A 307 0.82 1.41 -44.15
CA ASN A 307 -0.59 1.42 -43.73
C ASN A 307 -1.06 0.10 -43.09
N ARG A 308 -0.34 -1.02 -43.27
CA ARG A 308 -0.70 -2.30 -42.63
C ARG A 308 -0.09 -2.47 -41.23
N GLU A 309 1.11 -1.95 -40.98
CA GLU A 309 1.77 -2.09 -39.67
C GLU A 309 1.28 -1.10 -38.62
N GLN A 310 1.02 0.17 -38.98
CA GLN A 310 0.48 1.15 -38.04
C GLN A 310 -0.94 0.76 -37.55
N THR A 311 -1.74 0.16 -38.44
CA THR A 311 -3.08 -0.33 -38.13
C THR A 311 -3.04 -1.61 -37.27
N ALA A 312 -1.99 -2.44 -37.42
CA ALA A 312 -1.81 -3.65 -36.60
C ALA A 312 -1.34 -3.33 -35.17
N VAL A 313 -0.49 -2.32 -34.98
CA VAL A 313 -0.01 -1.90 -33.64
C VAL A 313 -1.13 -1.19 -32.85
N ASN A 314 -1.92 -0.34 -33.51
CA ASN A 314 -3.08 0.29 -32.87
C ASN A 314 -4.19 -0.73 -32.54
N ASN A 315 -4.39 -1.74 -33.38
CA ASN A 315 -5.31 -2.84 -33.09
C ASN A 315 -4.77 -3.80 -32.00
N GLY A 316 -3.46 -3.99 -31.90
CA GLY A 316 -2.81 -4.79 -30.86
C GLY A 316 -2.86 -4.15 -29.48
N LEU A 317 -2.62 -2.84 -29.38
CA LEU A 317 -2.77 -2.10 -28.14
C LEU A 317 -4.24 -2.00 -27.71
N MET A 318 -5.17 -1.73 -28.64
CA MET A 318 -6.60 -1.82 -28.34
C MET A 318 -7.02 -3.23 -27.90
N GLN A 319 -6.47 -4.30 -28.48
CA GLN A 319 -6.74 -5.67 -28.04
C GLN A 319 -6.18 -5.97 -26.65
N ILE A 320 -5.02 -5.43 -26.25
CA ILE A 320 -4.46 -5.64 -24.90
C ILE A 320 -5.28 -4.89 -23.85
N TYR A 321 -5.73 -3.67 -24.13
CA TYR A 321 -6.65 -2.92 -23.26
C TYR A 321 -8.04 -3.59 -23.19
N HIS A 322 -8.59 -4.07 -24.30
CA HIS A 322 -9.86 -4.81 -24.31
C HIS A 322 -9.75 -6.23 -23.72
N PHE A 323 -8.57 -6.87 -23.75
CA PHE A 323 -8.36 -8.21 -23.18
C PHE A 323 -8.19 -8.14 -21.66
N THR A 324 -7.47 -7.15 -21.13
CA THR A 324 -7.32 -6.95 -19.69
C THR A 324 -8.62 -6.46 -19.03
N TRP A 325 -9.34 -5.52 -19.63
CA TRP A 325 -10.65 -5.08 -19.13
C TRP A 325 -11.77 -6.09 -19.42
N GLY A 326 -11.72 -6.75 -20.58
CA GLY A 326 -12.73 -7.73 -21.01
C GLY A 326 -12.61 -9.12 -20.36
N GLN A 327 -11.50 -9.45 -19.71
CA GLN A 327 -11.41 -10.62 -18.82
C GLN A 327 -11.95 -10.30 -17.42
N GLN A 328 -11.75 -9.08 -16.92
CA GLN A 328 -12.24 -8.65 -15.61
C GLN A 328 -13.78 -8.49 -15.57
N VAL A 329 -14.40 -8.03 -16.67
CA VAL A 329 -15.87 -7.90 -16.78
C VAL A 329 -16.58 -9.23 -17.12
N ARG A 330 -15.92 -10.17 -17.82
CA ARG A 330 -16.49 -11.51 -18.11
C ARG A 330 -16.50 -12.45 -16.92
N GLN A 331 -15.61 -12.23 -15.95
CA GLN A 331 -15.58 -13.01 -14.70
C GLN A 331 -16.76 -12.65 -13.78
N GLN A 332 -17.18 -11.38 -13.73
CA GLN A 332 -18.37 -10.97 -12.97
C GLN A 332 -19.70 -11.43 -13.58
N LYS A 333 -19.79 -11.58 -14.90
CA LYS A 333 -21.07 -11.94 -15.58
C LYS A 333 -21.34 -13.46 -15.65
N ARG A 334 -20.40 -14.31 -15.20
CA ARG A 334 -20.58 -15.78 -15.17
C ARG A 334 -20.99 -16.35 -13.81
N GLU A 335 -21.04 -15.54 -12.76
CA GLU A 335 -21.40 -15.97 -11.39
C GLU A 335 -22.84 -15.60 -10.98
N SER A 336 -23.64 -15.04 -11.88
CA SER A 336 -25.01 -14.61 -11.61
C SER A 336 -26.05 -15.25 -12.56
N THR A 337 -26.24 -16.56 -12.48
CA THR A 337 -27.53 -17.19 -12.83
C THR A 337 -27.71 -18.52 -12.08
N PRO A 338 -28.87 -18.76 -11.45
CA PRO A 338 -29.14 -19.98 -10.68
C PRO A 338 -29.77 -21.07 -11.57
N ASP A 339 -29.40 -22.34 -11.35
CA ASP A 339 -30.37 -23.39 -10.97
C ASP A 339 -29.80 -24.83 -11.02
N ASN A 340 -29.95 -25.48 -9.86
CA ASN A 340 -30.47 -26.82 -9.59
C ASN A 340 -29.72 -28.13 -9.94
N HIS A 341 -29.34 -28.77 -8.82
CA HIS A 341 -29.52 -30.17 -8.43
C HIS A 341 -28.63 -31.29 -9.01
N ALA A 342 -27.73 -31.73 -8.11
CA ALA A 342 -27.50 -33.12 -7.72
C ALA A 342 -26.81 -34.07 -8.72
N SER A 343 -25.49 -34.18 -8.60
CA SER A 343 -24.86 -35.45 -8.18
C SER A 343 -23.41 -35.21 -7.78
N ALA A 344 -23.12 -35.51 -6.52
CA ALA A 344 -21.84 -35.34 -5.87
C ALA A 344 -20.92 -36.53 -6.13
N ARG A 345 -19.68 -36.27 -6.57
CA ARG A 345 -18.44 -36.61 -5.85
C ARG A 345 -17.21 -36.40 -6.73
N GLN A 346 -16.14 -36.01 -6.03
CA GLN A 346 -14.75 -35.81 -6.48
C GLN A 346 -14.41 -34.47 -7.15
N HIS A 347 -13.35 -33.86 -6.58
CA HIS A 347 -12.69 -32.61 -6.95
C HIS A 347 -13.21 -31.31 -6.30
N VAL A 348 -13.43 -31.35 -4.98
CA VAL A 348 -13.23 -30.16 -4.12
C VAL A 348 -11.78 -30.17 -3.62
N LYS A 349 -10.90 -29.40 -4.27
CA LYS A 349 -9.63 -28.89 -3.74
C LYS A 349 -9.10 -27.89 -4.77
N TRP A 350 -8.60 -26.75 -4.28
CA TRP A 350 -8.03 -25.61 -5.03
C TRP A 350 -8.98 -24.44 -5.36
N LEU A 351 -9.66 -23.92 -4.34
CA LEU A 351 -9.81 -22.46 -4.19
C LEU A 351 -9.19 -22.08 -2.84
N LYS A 352 -7.96 -21.57 -2.86
CA LYS A 352 -7.33 -20.89 -1.72
C LYS A 352 -6.50 -19.71 -2.25
N ALA A 353 -7.00 -18.51 -2.00
CA ALA A 353 -6.23 -17.34 -1.59
C ALA A 353 -4.79 -17.18 -2.13
N ASP A 354 -4.63 -16.95 -3.43
CA ASP A 354 -3.30 -16.66 -4.02
C ASP A 354 -2.92 -15.17 -4.06
N VAL A 355 -3.77 -14.27 -3.56
CA VAL A 355 -3.43 -12.82 -3.50
C VAL A 355 -2.84 -12.42 -2.14
N PHE A 356 -3.06 -13.18 -1.07
CA PHE A 356 -2.67 -12.76 0.29
C PHE A 356 -1.49 -13.52 0.92
N VAL A 357 -1.03 -14.64 0.32
CA VAL A 357 0.09 -15.44 0.87
C VAL A 357 1.29 -15.51 -0.09
N GLY A 358 1.12 -15.19 -1.38
CA GLY A 358 2.20 -15.25 -2.38
C GLY A 358 3.36 -14.28 -2.13
N CYS A 359 3.16 -13.22 -1.35
CA CYS A 359 4.20 -12.22 -1.04
C CYS A 359 5.03 -12.53 0.22
N ILE A 360 4.70 -13.56 1.02
CA ILE A 360 5.45 -13.83 2.27
C ILE A 360 6.13 -15.21 2.30
N LEU A 361 5.64 -16.25 1.62
CA LEU A 361 6.30 -17.57 1.65
C LEU A 361 6.07 -18.36 0.35
N GLN A 362 7.09 -18.49 -0.49
CA GLN A 362 7.32 -19.70 -1.27
C GLN A 362 8.82 -19.94 -1.48
N VAL A 363 9.41 -20.74 -0.58
CA VAL A 363 10.51 -21.63 -0.93
C VAL A 363 9.86 -22.92 -1.41
N LYS A 364 9.95 -23.22 -2.71
CA LYS A 364 9.62 -24.54 -3.24
C LYS A 364 10.89 -25.18 -3.80
N CYS A 365 11.55 -25.97 -2.95
CA CYS A 365 12.63 -26.86 -3.38
C CYS A 365 12.08 -27.85 -4.41
N ARG A 366 12.68 -27.85 -5.60
CA ARG A 366 12.46 -28.88 -6.62
C ARG A 366 13.42 -30.04 -6.32
N VAL A 367 12.91 -31.09 -5.69
CA VAL A 367 13.63 -32.37 -5.56
C VAL A 367 13.68 -33.02 -6.94
N SER A 368 14.89 -33.21 -7.46
CA SER A 368 15.19 -34.02 -8.64
C SER A 368 14.90 -35.49 -8.34
N ARG A 369 14.01 -36.12 -9.12
CA ARG A 369 13.98 -37.58 -9.25
C ARG A 369 14.97 -37.98 -10.33
N THR A 370 16.03 -38.69 -9.94
CA THR A 370 16.83 -39.52 -10.84
C THR A 370 16.05 -40.80 -11.21
N PRO A 371 16.27 -41.37 -12.41
CA PRO A 371 15.60 -42.58 -12.82
C PRO A 371 16.36 -43.82 -12.31
N PHE A 372 15.61 -44.79 -11.78
CA PHE A 372 15.94 -46.21 -11.82
C PHE A 372 14.64 -46.97 -12.05
#